data_AF-C9XWC3-F1
#
_entry.id   AF-C9XWC3-F1
#
_cell.length_a   1.000
_cell.length_b   1.000
_cell.length_c   1.000
_cell.angle_alpha   90.00
_cell.angle_beta   90.00
_cell.angle_gamma   90.00
#
_symmetry.space_group_name_H-M   'P 1'
#
loop_
_entity.id
_entity.type
_entity.pdbx_description
1 polymer ?
#
loop_
_entity_poly.entity_id
_entity_poly.type
_entity_poly.pdbx_seq_one_letter_code
_entity_poly.pdbx_strand_id
1 'polypeptide(L)' 'MCVACHGASGKASAPLYPNLAGQNEAYLEHALQAYKKGERSGGQAEIMKAYVSGLSDEDIANLAAYYAGQKP' A
#
# COMPACT_ATOMS: atom_id res chain seq x y z
N MET A 1 2.73 4.55 9.14
CA MET A 1 1.89 5.67 8.66
C MET A 1 1.24 5.27 7.33
N CYS A 2 0.23 4.39 7.38
CA CYS A 2 -0.50 3.88 6.20
C CYS A 2 -2.00 4.20 6.35
N VAL A 3 -2.48 4.09 7.60
CA VAL A 3 -3.84 4.40 8.04
C VAL A 3 -4.29 5.84 7.80
N ALA A 4 -3.35 6.79 7.70
CA ALA A 4 -3.66 8.20 7.51
C ALA A 4 -4.32 8.48 6.15
N CYS A 5 -3.98 7.69 5.13
CA CYS A 5 -4.52 7.81 3.79
C CYS A 5 -5.46 6.64 3.45
N HIS A 6 -5.08 5.42 3.83
CA HIS A 6 -5.81 4.20 3.49
C HIS A 6 -6.83 3.76 4.55
N GLY A 7 -6.97 4.50 5.65
CA GLY A 7 -7.87 4.16 6.76
C GLY A 7 -7.32 3.04 7.66
N ALA A 8 -7.85 2.98 8.89
CA ALA A 8 -7.38 2.06 9.93
C ALA A 8 -7.48 0.59 9.52
N SER A 9 -8.54 0.22 8.81
CA SER A 9 -8.79 -1.13 8.29
C SER A 9 -8.45 -1.29 6.81
N GLY A 10 -7.76 -0.33 6.18
CA GLY A 10 -7.54 -0.33 4.74
C GLY A 10 -8.75 0.14 3.92
N LYS A 11 -9.74 0.77 4.56
CA LYS A 11 -10.87 1.44 3.90
C LYS A 11 -10.66 2.95 3.95
N ALA A 12 -10.27 3.53 2.83
CA ALA A 12 -10.04 4.96 2.70
C ALA A 12 -11.35 5.73 2.85
N SER A 13 -11.30 6.85 3.57
CA SER A 13 -12.43 7.79 3.71
C SER A 13 -12.54 8.77 2.54
N ALA A 14 -11.43 9.01 1.85
CA ALA A 14 -11.35 9.90 0.69
C ALA A 14 -11.23 9.08 -0.61
N PRO A 15 -12.02 9.40 -1.66
CA PRO A 15 -11.96 8.69 -2.95
C PRO A 15 -10.61 8.76 -3.65
N LEU A 16 -9.78 9.73 -3.25
CA LEU A 16 -8.44 9.93 -3.77
C LEU A 16 -7.50 8.75 -3.46
N TYR A 17 -7.70 8.10 -2.32
CA TYR A 17 -6.84 7.01 -1.86
C TYR A 17 -7.50 5.65 -2.10
N PRO A 18 -6.74 4.65 -2.59
CA PRO A 18 -7.29 3.34 -2.84
C PRO A 18 -7.57 2.58 -1.54
N ASN A 19 -8.62 1.75 -1.55
CA ASN A 19 -8.85 0.75 -0.52
C ASN A 19 -7.82 -0.38 -0.63
N LEU A 20 -7.28 -0.79 0.50
CA LEU A 20 -6.36 -1.91 0.66
C LEU A 20 -7.03 -3.14 1.28
N ALA A 21 -8.14 -2.93 2.00
CA ALA A 21 -8.81 -3.98 2.76
C ALA A 21 -9.29 -5.13 1.86
N GLY A 22 -8.88 -6.35 2.17
CA GLY A 22 -9.29 -7.54 1.43
C GLY A 22 -8.76 -7.62 0.00
N GLN A 23 -7.79 -6.75 -0.36
CA GLN A 23 -7.12 -6.82 -1.65
C GLN A 23 -6.23 -8.07 -1.71
N ASN A 24 -5.97 -8.57 -2.91
CA ASN A 24 -5.08 -9.71 -3.10
C ASN A 24 -3.68 -9.42 -2.53
N GLU A 25 -3.17 -10.32 -1.69
CA GLU A 25 -1.88 -10.18 -1.00
C GLU A 25 -0.71 -10.02 -1.98
N ALA A 26 -0.59 -10.93 -2.96
CA ALA A 26 0.48 -10.89 -3.95
C ALA A 26 0.43 -9.59 -4.79
N TYR A 27 -0.77 -9.08 -5.07
CA TYR A 27 -0.93 -7.80 -5.74
C TYR A 27 -0.44 -6.62 -4.86
N LEU A 28 -0.78 -6.62 -3.56
CA LEU A 28 -0.33 -5.59 -2.63
C LEU A 28 1.20 -5.59 -2.51
N GLU A 29 1.80 -6.76 -2.36
CA GLU A 29 3.25 -6.92 -2.28
C GLU A 29 3.93 -6.39 -3.55
N HIS A 30 3.47 -6.86 -4.71
CA HIS A 30 3.97 -6.41 -6.00
C HIS A 30 3.82 -4.90 -6.20
N ALA A 31 2.67 -4.32 -5.82
CA ALA A 31 2.42 -2.89 -5.92
C ALA A 31 3.39 -2.08 -5.06
N LEU A 32 3.60 -2.48 -3.81
CA LEU A 32 4.51 -1.82 -2.88
C LEU A 32 5.97 -1.90 -3.39
N GLN A 33 6.39 -3.06 -3.89
CA GLN A 33 7.70 -3.22 -4.52
C GLN A 33 7.85 -2.32 -5.76
N ALA A 34 6.82 -2.24 -6.61
CA ALA A 34 6.85 -1.42 -7.82
C ALA A 34 6.96 0.09 -7.49
N TYR A 35 6.30 0.57 -6.42
CA TYR A 35 6.50 1.94 -5.93
C TYR A 35 7.93 2.14 -5.40
N LYS A 36 8.46 1.19 -4.62
CA LYS A 36 9.81 1.26 -4.05
C LYS A 36 10.89 1.30 -5.14
N LYS A 37 10.73 0.49 -6.20
CA LYS A 37 11.62 0.46 -7.38
C LYS A 37 11.42 1.65 -8.33
N GLY A 38 10.35 2.43 -8.16
CA GLY A 38 10.00 3.54 -9.05
C GLY A 38 9.40 3.11 -10.40
N GLU A 39 8.99 1.84 -10.52
CA GLU A 39 8.26 1.31 -11.69
C GLU A 39 6.85 1.90 -11.77
N ARG A 40 6.26 2.24 -10.62
CA ARG A 40 5.08 3.09 -10.53
C ARG A 40 5.52 4.52 -10.19
N SER A 41 5.31 5.43 -11.13
CA SER A 41 5.77 6.83 -11.05
C SER A 41 4.72 7.84 -11.48
N GLY A 42 4.93 9.10 -11.09
CA GLY A 42 4.10 10.24 -11.49
C GLY A 42 2.86 10.46 -10.63
N GLY A 43 2.44 11.73 -10.51
CA GLY A 43 1.27 12.12 -9.75
C GLY A 43 1.30 11.60 -8.30
N GLN A 44 0.25 10.88 -7.92
CA GLN A 44 0.09 10.33 -6.57
C GLN A 44 1.03 9.15 -6.26
N ALA A 45 1.65 8.54 -7.29
CA ALA A 45 2.62 7.47 -7.08
C ALA A 45 3.87 7.97 -6.34
N GLU A 46 4.25 9.24 -6.53
CA GLU A 46 5.40 9.84 -5.84
C GLU A 46 5.17 9.96 -4.32
N ILE A 47 3.91 10.18 -3.92
CA ILE A 47 3.53 10.18 -2.50
C ILE A 47 3.78 8.78 -1.92
N MET A 48 3.26 7.73 -2.55
CA MET A 48 3.45 6.36 -2.08
C MET A 48 4.92 5.93 -2.11
N LYS A 49 5.68 6.33 -3.13
CA LYS A 49 7.12 6.07 -3.23
C LYS A 49 7.88 6.60 -2.03
N ALA A 50 7.57 7.81 -1.56
CA ALA A 50 8.19 8.38 -0.37
C ALA A 50 7.96 7.49 0.88
N TYR A 51 6.75 6.94 1.03
CA TYR A 51 6.40 6.08 2.17
C TYR A 51 6.99 4.68 2.10
N VAL A 52 7.15 4.10 0.91
CA VAL A 52 7.69 2.74 0.76
C VAL A 52 9.21 2.69 0.59
N SER A 53 9.86 3.83 0.36
CA SER A 53 11.31 3.90 0.07
C SER A 53 12.19 3.33 1.19
N GLY A 54 11.76 3.46 2.46
CA GLY A 54 12.48 2.97 3.63
C GLY A 54 12.05 1.59 4.13
N LEU A 55 11.08 0.94 3.48
CA LEU A 55 10.56 -0.36 3.93
C LEU A 55 11.53 -1.48 3.53
N SER A 56 11.75 -2.45 4.42
CA SER A 56 12.37 -3.72 4.05
C SER A 56 11.42 -4.58 3.20
N ASP A 57 11.94 -5.64 2.59
CA ASP A 57 11.09 -6.56 1.82
C ASP A 57 10.17 -7.37 2.77
N GLU A 58 10.63 -7.64 4.00
CA GLU A 58 9.82 -8.22 5.06
C GLU A 58 8.67 -7.29 5.49
N ASP A 59 8.94 -5.98 5.65
CA ASP A 59 7.87 -5.01 5.95
C ASP A 59 6.82 -4.99 4.83
N ILE A 60 7.24 -5.06 3.57
CA ILE A 60 6.33 -5.08 2.42
C ILE A 60 5.44 -6.34 2.46
N ALA A 61 6.03 -7.52 2.69
CA ALA A 61 5.29 -8.77 2.81
C ALA A 61 4.30 -8.73 3.98
N ASN A 62 4.74 -8.25 5.15
CA ASN A 62 3.90 -8.12 6.34
C ASN A 62 2.72 -7.15 6.12
N LEU A 63 2.95 -6.01 5.45
CA LEU A 63 1.88 -5.06 5.11
C LEU A 63 0.89 -5.66 4.11
N ALA A 64 1.38 -6.38 3.09
CA ALA A 64 0.54 -7.05 2.12
C ALA A 64 -0.38 -8.08 2.80
N ALA A 65 0.18 -8.97 3.61
CA ALA A 65 -0.56 -9.97 4.37
C ALA A 65 -1.57 -9.33 5.33
N TYR A 66 -1.16 -8.28 6.05
CA TYR A 66 -2.02 -7.56 7.00
C TYR A 66 -3.27 -6.98 6.34
N TYR A 67 -3.11 -6.29 5.20
CA TYR A 67 -4.24 -5.64 4.52
C TYR A 67 -5.11 -6.62 3.72
N ALA A 68 -4.51 -7.68 3.17
CA ALA A 68 -5.24 -8.77 2.52
C ALA A 68 -6.16 -9.52 3.49
N GLY A 69 -5.75 -9.66 4.76
CA GLY A 69 -6.57 -10.27 5.80
C GLY A 69 -7.71 -9.41 6.34
N GLN A 70 -7.81 -8.13 5.96
CA GLN A 70 -8.90 -7.26 6.39
C GLN A 70 -10.20 -7.58 5.67
N LYS A 71 -11.33 -7.27 6.32
CA LYS A 71 -12.65 -7.41 5.68
C LYS A 71 -12.81 -6.37 4.55
N PRO A 72 -13.15 -6.79 3.32
CA PRO A 72 -13.46 -5.90 2.20
C PRO A 72 -14.50 -4.84 2.57
#